data_AF-T1KGQ6-F1
#
_entry.id   AF-T1KGQ6-F1
#
_cell.length_a   1.000
_cell.length_b   1.000
_cell.length_c   1.000
_cell.angle_alpha   90.00
_cell.angle_beta   90.00
_cell.angle_gamma   90.00
#
_symmetry.space_group_name_H-M   'P 1'
#
loop_
_entity.id
_entity.type
_entity.pdbx_description
1 polymer ?
#
loop_
_entity_poly.entity_id
_entity_poly.type
_entity_poly.pdbx_seq_one_letter_code
_entity_poly.pdbx_strand_id
1 'polypeptide(L)'
;MSKQIFGNDPDKPVAHPPWVNPCNLPIYIYPSQDSQPSVKDMYEKITRRATAAKGLSEKLKTQFLADFDDEDFESGLTDLRLEWLPEVRALIDEFSQFEEADGLKRSFKYLQYFAVGFEQIVLDQCIHEESLKEEFQEIENHLRQLLCELQLGMWFREVAPEDHIGQEIMAQEYRDISDRSRRLIRDYLLLRDFAQLVEHIKSLFERLNATV
;
A
#
# COMPACT_ATOMS: atom_id res chain seq x y z
N MET A 1 -21.72 12.55 41.08
CA MET A 1 -20.71 11.50 40.82
C MET A 1 -20.09 11.80 39.48
N SER A 2 -18.98 12.54 39.48
CA SER A 2 -18.24 12.95 38.28
C SER A 2 -17.28 11.82 37.90
N LYS A 3 -17.43 11.26 36.69
CA LYS A 3 -16.49 10.29 36.15
C LYS A 3 -15.27 11.02 35.58
N GLN A 4 -14.11 10.55 36.01
CA GLN A 4 -12.78 11.04 35.66
C GLN A 4 -12.56 11.03 34.15
N ILE A 5 -12.06 12.17 33.66
CA ILE A 5 -11.45 12.33 32.35
C ILE A 5 -10.12 11.58 32.41
N PHE A 6 -9.96 10.55 31.58
CA PHE A 6 -8.66 9.91 31.39
C PHE A 6 -7.69 10.95 30.83
N GLY A 7 -6.66 11.27 31.61
CA GLY A 7 -5.60 12.17 31.21
C GLY A 7 -4.85 11.61 30.02
N ASN A 8 -4.69 12.43 28.98
CA ASN A 8 -3.69 12.22 27.95
C ASN A 8 -2.31 12.41 28.61
N ASP A 9 -1.56 11.32 28.70
CA ASP A 9 -0.14 11.32 29.04
C ASP A 9 0.66 11.90 27.85
N PRO A 10 1.31 13.06 27.99
CA PRO A 10 2.03 13.72 26.90
C PRO A 10 3.30 12.98 26.46
N ASP A 11 3.76 11.99 27.23
CA ASP A 11 4.99 11.22 26.93
C ASP A 11 4.71 9.84 26.29
N LYS A 12 3.44 9.50 26.05
CA LYS A 12 3.12 8.28 25.29
C LYS A 12 3.33 8.56 23.80
N PRO A 13 4.25 7.85 23.10
CA PRO A 13 4.38 8.03 21.66
C PRO A 13 3.01 7.75 21.05
N VAL A 14 2.48 8.69 20.28
CA VAL A 14 1.30 8.44 19.47
C VAL A 14 1.67 7.27 18.57
N ALA A 15 1.03 6.11 18.80
CA ALA A 15 1.27 4.94 17.98
C ALA A 15 0.77 5.26 16.58
N HIS A 16 1.70 5.55 15.67
CA HIS A 16 1.35 5.77 14.27
C HIS A 16 1.04 4.43 13.61
N PRO A 17 0.14 4.40 12.62
CA PRO A 17 -0.08 3.20 11.82
C PRO A 17 1.23 2.66 11.22
N PRO A 18 1.37 1.33 11.08
CA PRO A 18 2.65 0.72 10.70
C PRO A 18 3.17 1.14 9.32
N TRP A 19 2.31 1.64 8.42
CA TRP A 19 2.68 2.16 7.10
C TRP A 19 3.21 3.60 7.10
N VAL A 20 3.09 4.32 8.22
CA VAL A 20 3.62 5.69 8.36
C VAL A 20 5.14 5.67 8.52
N ASN A 21 5.66 4.73 9.31
CA ASN A 21 7.10 4.53 9.50
C ASN A 21 7.46 3.03 9.41
N PRO A 22 7.34 2.42 8.21
CA PRO A 22 7.46 0.97 8.02
C PRO A 22 8.84 0.41 8.39
N CYS A 23 9.90 1.21 8.28
CA CYS A 23 11.26 0.82 8.65
C CYS A 23 11.67 1.26 10.07
N ASN A 24 10.81 1.97 10.81
CA ASN A 24 11.14 2.61 12.08
C ASN A 24 12.39 3.53 11.99
N LEU A 25 12.49 4.32 10.92
CA LEU A 25 13.58 5.26 10.70
C LEU A 25 13.38 6.56 11.51
N PRO A 26 14.47 7.22 11.93
CA PRO A 26 14.40 8.55 12.51
C PRO A 26 14.00 9.58 11.44
N ILE A 27 12.92 10.34 11.69
CA ILE A 27 12.29 11.23 10.71
C ILE A 27 13.21 12.41 10.28
N TYR A 28 14.26 12.72 11.06
CA TYR A 28 15.10 13.92 10.85
C TYR A 28 16.62 13.68 10.94
N ILE A 29 17.07 12.43 10.79
CA ILE A 29 18.50 12.10 10.88
C ILE A 29 18.90 11.35 9.61
N TYR A 30 19.52 12.03 8.66
CA TYR A 30 19.98 11.45 7.39
C TYR A 30 21.36 10.76 7.55
N PRO A 31 21.67 9.75 6.72
CA PRO A 31 22.95 9.06 6.78
C PRO A 31 24.08 9.94 6.25
N SER A 32 25.31 9.67 6.70
CA SER A 32 26.49 10.17 5.99
C SER A 32 26.57 9.59 4.58
N GLN A 33 27.16 10.33 3.64
CA GLN A 33 27.27 9.91 2.24
C GLN A 33 28.03 8.59 2.06
N ASP A 34 29.00 8.29 2.94
CA ASP A 34 29.78 7.05 2.90
C ASP A 34 28.95 5.78 3.20
N SER A 35 27.73 5.93 3.76
CA SER A 35 26.85 4.82 4.12
C SER A 35 25.71 4.60 3.11
N GLN A 36 25.67 5.37 2.02
CA GLN A 36 24.59 5.29 1.05
C GLN A 36 24.76 4.07 0.13
N PRO A 37 23.71 3.27 -0.10
CA PRO A 37 23.74 2.21 -1.09
C PRO A 37 23.91 2.81 -2.49
N SER A 38 24.38 1.99 -3.43
CA SER A 38 24.30 2.33 -4.85
C SER A 38 22.86 2.65 -5.24
N VAL A 39 22.66 3.72 -6.01
CA VAL A 39 21.35 4.10 -6.57
C VAL A 39 20.74 2.94 -7.35
N LYS A 40 21.58 2.20 -8.09
CA LYS A 40 21.17 1.00 -8.81
C LYS A 40 20.62 -0.09 -7.88
N ASP A 41 21.33 -0.37 -6.78
CA ASP A 41 20.89 -1.37 -5.81
C ASP A 41 19.57 -0.97 -5.12
N MET A 42 19.37 0.33 -4.88
CA MET A 42 18.13 0.87 -4.31
C MET A 42 16.95 0.63 -5.26
N TYR A 43 17.08 1.00 -6.54
CA TYR A 43 16.04 0.78 -7.53
C TYR A 43 15.73 -0.71 -7.73
N GLU A 44 16.76 -1.55 -7.83
CA GLU A 44 16.59 -3.01 -7.95
C GLU A 44 15.84 -3.62 -6.76
N LYS A 45 16.10 -3.15 -5.54
CA LYS A 45 15.35 -3.58 -4.35
C LYS A 45 13.88 -3.19 -4.42
N ILE A 46 13.58 -1.95 -4.81
CA ILE A 46 12.19 -1.47 -4.97
C ILE A 46 11.46 -2.31 -6.03
N THR A 47 12.05 -2.46 -7.22
CA THR A 47 11.50 -3.28 -8.32
C THR A 47 11.24 -4.72 -7.90
N ARG A 48 12.17 -5.33 -7.16
CA ARG A 48 12.01 -6.70 -6.65
C ARG A 48 10.85 -6.81 -5.66
N ARG A 49 10.69 -5.87 -4.73
CA ARG A 49 9.58 -5.87 -3.78
C ARG A 49 8.24 -5.64 -4.48
N ALA A 50 8.18 -4.72 -5.44
CA ALA A 50 6.99 -4.47 -6.25
C ALA A 50 6.57 -5.71 -7.04
N THR A 51 7.53 -6.43 -7.62
CA THR A 51 7.27 -7.69 -8.33
C THR A 51 6.67 -8.76 -7.42
N ALA A 52 7.22 -8.92 -6.20
CA ALA A 52 6.70 -9.88 -5.24
C ALA A 52 5.26 -9.54 -4.80
N ALA A 53 5.01 -8.27 -4.47
CA ALA A 53 3.68 -7.78 -4.09
C ALA A 53 2.65 -8.01 -5.22
N LYS A 54 3.05 -7.72 -6.48
CA LYS A 54 2.22 -7.94 -7.65
C LYS A 54 1.82 -9.41 -7.82
N GLY A 55 2.82 -10.31 -7.82
CA GLY A 55 2.58 -11.73 -8.07
C GLY A 55 1.63 -12.36 -7.06
N LEU A 56 1.74 -12.00 -5.78
CA LEU A 56 0.81 -12.47 -4.76
C LEU A 56 -0.61 -11.91 -4.94
N SER A 57 -0.71 -10.62 -5.30
CA SER A 57 -2.01 -9.96 -5.53
C SER A 57 -2.74 -10.56 -6.73
N GLU A 58 -2.03 -10.83 -7.83
CA GLU A 58 -2.60 -11.49 -9.02
C GLU A 58 -3.03 -12.94 -8.74
N LYS A 59 -2.24 -13.67 -7.93
CA LYS A 59 -2.58 -15.02 -7.48
C LYS A 59 -3.89 -15.01 -6.67
N LEU A 60 -4.00 -14.13 -5.67
CA LEU A 60 -5.21 -14.03 -4.85
C LEU A 60 -6.43 -13.55 -5.65
N LYS A 61 -6.24 -12.61 -6.58
CA LYS A 61 -7.30 -12.20 -7.50
C LYS A 61 -7.84 -13.39 -8.30
N THR A 62 -6.95 -14.25 -8.79
CA THR A 62 -7.34 -15.47 -9.52
C THR A 62 -8.07 -16.47 -8.63
N GLN A 63 -7.70 -16.58 -7.35
CA GLN A 63 -8.43 -17.41 -6.39
C GLN A 63 -9.85 -16.90 -6.15
N PHE A 64 -10.05 -15.58 -6.04
CA PHE A 64 -11.40 -15.00 -5.97
C PHE A 64 -12.21 -15.33 -7.22
N LEU A 65 -11.66 -15.15 -8.41
CA LEU A 65 -12.37 -15.48 -9.65
C LEU A 65 -12.74 -16.96 -9.74
N ALA A 66 -11.95 -17.87 -9.17
CA ALA A 66 -12.30 -19.29 -9.13
C ALA A 66 -13.52 -19.59 -8.24
N ASP A 67 -13.78 -18.76 -7.22
CA ASP A 67 -14.95 -18.89 -6.34
C ASP A 67 -16.22 -18.32 -6.99
N PHE A 68 -16.08 -17.43 -7.97
CA PHE A 68 -17.18 -16.88 -8.76
C PHE A 68 -17.28 -17.65 -10.08
N ASP A 69 -18.20 -18.61 -10.16
CA ASP A 69 -18.52 -19.39 -11.38
C ASP A 69 -19.26 -18.53 -12.44
N ASP A 70 -18.67 -17.38 -12.79
CA ASP A 70 -19.23 -16.38 -13.68
C ASP A 70 -18.11 -15.74 -14.52
N GLU A 71 -18.08 -16.07 -15.81
CA GLU A 71 -17.12 -15.56 -16.78
C GLU A 71 -17.23 -14.03 -16.98
N ASP A 72 -18.38 -13.44 -16.66
CA ASP A 72 -18.64 -12.01 -16.79
C ASP A 72 -18.38 -11.24 -15.48
N PHE A 73 -17.95 -11.90 -14.40
CA PHE A 73 -17.69 -11.25 -13.12
C PHE A 73 -16.66 -10.11 -13.26
N GLU A 74 -15.49 -10.39 -13.86
CA GLU A 74 -14.44 -9.37 -14.01
C GLU A 74 -14.87 -8.23 -14.97
N SER A 75 -15.64 -8.56 -16.01
CA SER A 75 -16.12 -7.55 -16.97
C SER A 75 -17.10 -6.58 -16.29
N GLY A 76 -18.02 -7.08 -15.46
CA GLY A 76 -18.98 -6.29 -14.69
C GLY A 76 -18.35 -5.38 -13.64
N LEU A 77 -17.14 -5.68 -13.17
CA LEU A 77 -16.40 -4.88 -12.19
C LEU A 77 -15.44 -3.87 -12.84
N THR A 78 -15.31 -3.86 -14.17
CA THR A 78 -14.29 -3.07 -14.87
C THR A 78 -14.39 -1.58 -14.56
N ASP A 79 -15.60 -1.01 -14.52
CA ASP A 79 -15.78 0.42 -14.27
C ASP A 79 -15.99 0.77 -12.79
N LEU A 80 -16.06 -0.24 -11.92
CA LEU A 80 -16.18 -0.03 -10.49
C LEU A 80 -14.85 0.42 -9.88
N ARG A 81 -14.94 1.39 -8.98
CA ARG A 81 -13.83 1.98 -8.24
C ARG A 81 -14.23 2.22 -6.79
N LEU A 82 -13.26 2.08 -5.89
CA LEU A 82 -13.37 2.58 -4.52
C LEU A 82 -12.98 4.07 -4.52
N GLU A 83 -13.93 4.96 -4.25
CA GLU A 83 -13.75 6.41 -4.44
C GLU A 83 -12.62 7.02 -3.60
N TRP A 84 -12.32 6.40 -2.46
CA TRP A 84 -11.25 6.83 -1.56
C TRP A 84 -9.85 6.36 -1.99
N LEU A 85 -9.74 5.46 -2.97
CA LEU A 85 -8.45 5.05 -3.54
C LEU A 85 -7.97 6.03 -4.61
N PRO A 86 -6.65 6.13 -4.83
CA PRO A 86 -6.09 6.80 -6.00
C PRO A 86 -6.66 6.19 -7.29
N GLU A 87 -6.92 7.02 -8.31
CA GLU A 87 -7.38 6.54 -9.61
C GLU A 87 -6.24 5.92 -10.41
N VAL A 88 -5.88 4.68 -10.09
CA VAL A 88 -4.66 4.01 -10.60
C VAL A 88 -4.56 4.05 -12.12
N ARG A 89 -5.67 3.90 -12.84
CA ARG A 89 -5.70 3.96 -14.31
C ARG A 89 -5.31 5.33 -14.86
N ALA A 90 -5.65 6.41 -14.17
CA ALA A 90 -5.27 7.75 -14.57
C ALA A 90 -3.80 8.07 -14.24
N LEU A 91 -3.17 7.30 -13.33
CA LEU A 91 -1.78 7.50 -12.92
C LEU A 91 -0.74 7.04 -13.96
N ILE A 92 -1.15 6.35 -15.04
CA ILE A 92 -0.24 5.83 -16.07
C ILE A 92 0.65 6.94 -16.64
N ASP A 93 0.02 8.04 -17.06
CA ASP A 93 0.74 9.17 -17.66
C ASP A 93 1.59 9.90 -16.61
N GLU A 94 1.11 9.99 -15.37
CA GLU A 94 1.85 10.60 -14.27
C GLU A 94 3.15 9.85 -13.97
N PHE A 95 3.10 8.53 -13.78
CA PHE A 95 4.28 7.71 -13.46
C PHE A 95 5.34 7.73 -14.57
N SER A 96 4.91 7.92 -15.83
CA SER A 96 5.84 8.05 -16.95
C SER A 96 6.71 9.31 -16.86
N GLN A 97 6.21 10.35 -16.16
CA GLN A 97 6.86 11.65 -16.03
C GLN A 97 7.58 11.86 -14.70
N PHE A 98 7.39 10.96 -13.72
CA PHE A 98 8.02 11.13 -12.41
C PHE A 98 9.53 11.02 -12.49
N GLU A 99 10.20 12.03 -11.94
CA GLU A 99 11.61 11.99 -11.58
C GLU A 99 11.79 11.24 -10.25
N GLU A 100 13.03 10.90 -9.89
CA GLU A 100 13.35 10.07 -8.71
C GLU A 100 12.62 10.54 -7.43
N ALA A 101 12.69 11.83 -7.10
CA ALA A 101 12.12 12.36 -5.88
C ALA A 101 10.58 12.26 -5.86
N ASP A 102 9.91 12.58 -6.97
CA ASP A 102 8.45 12.43 -7.08
C ASP A 102 8.05 10.96 -7.08
N GLY A 103 8.83 10.12 -7.75
CA GLY A 103 8.66 8.68 -7.77
C GLY A 103 8.68 8.06 -6.39
N LEU A 104 9.68 8.41 -5.57
CA LEU A 104 9.80 7.93 -4.20
C LEU A 104 8.61 8.36 -3.32
N LYS A 105 8.34 9.67 -3.23
CA LYS A 105 7.34 10.20 -2.29
C LYS A 105 5.89 9.88 -2.69
N ARG A 106 5.57 9.92 -3.99
CA ARG A 106 4.21 9.62 -4.48
C ARG A 106 3.91 8.13 -4.45
N SER A 107 4.88 7.28 -4.83
CA SER A 107 4.72 5.83 -4.66
C SER A 107 4.50 5.47 -3.19
N PHE A 108 5.28 6.06 -2.29
CA PHE A 108 5.11 5.87 -0.85
C PHE A 108 3.70 6.24 -0.39
N LYS A 109 3.24 7.46 -0.73
CA LYS A 109 1.88 7.93 -0.39
C LYS A 109 0.79 7.03 -0.96
N TYR A 110 0.84 6.68 -2.25
CA TYR A 110 -0.20 5.86 -2.87
C TYR A 110 -0.30 4.48 -2.24
N LEU A 111 0.83 3.86 -1.90
CA LEU A 111 0.84 2.58 -1.19
C LEU A 111 0.22 2.65 0.22
N GLN A 112 0.24 3.81 0.89
CA GLN A 112 -0.42 3.97 2.19
C GLN A 112 -1.95 3.89 2.09
N TYR A 113 -2.57 4.30 0.98
CA TYR A 113 -4.00 4.07 0.75
C TYR A 113 -4.33 2.57 0.77
N PHE A 114 -3.52 1.78 0.08
CA PHE A 114 -3.70 0.33 0.04
C PHE A 114 -3.40 -0.33 1.39
N ALA A 115 -2.51 0.23 2.20
CA ALA A 115 -2.26 -0.26 3.56
C ALA A 115 -3.51 -0.16 4.43
N VAL A 116 -4.26 0.95 4.34
CA VAL A 116 -5.54 1.10 5.03
C VAL A 116 -6.56 0.05 4.58
N GLY A 117 -6.62 -0.22 3.26
CA GLY A 117 -7.52 -1.22 2.70
C GLY A 117 -7.20 -2.64 3.16
N PHE A 118 -5.92 -3.05 3.10
CA PHE A 118 -5.52 -4.40 3.52
C PHE A 118 -5.64 -4.61 5.03
N GLU A 119 -5.40 -3.59 5.86
CA GLU A 119 -5.67 -3.66 7.30
C GLU A 119 -7.14 -4.00 7.56
N GLN A 120 -8.06 -3.33 6.83
CA GLN A 120 -9.49 -3.63 6.94
C GLN A 120 -9.82 -5.05 6.46
N ILE A 121 -9.20 -5.52 5.37
CA ILE A 121 -9.41 -6.89 4.88
C ILE A 121 -8.99 -7.91 5.93
N VAL A 122 -7.80 -7.78 6.50
CA VAL A 122 -7.31 -8.71 7.54
C VAL A 122 -8.21 -8.68 8.77
N LEU A 123 -8.71 -7.51 9.16
CA LEU A 123 -9.69 -7.38 10.23
C LEU A 123 -10.99 -8.13 9.90
N ASP A 124 -11.52 -7.98 8.69
CA ASP A 124 -12.73 -8.66 8.25
C ASP A 124 -12.54 -10.18 8.21
N GLN A 125 -11.39 -10.66 7.73
CA GLN A 125 -11.05 -12.08 7.75
C GLN A 125 -11.03 -12.64 9.19
N CYS A 126 -10.59 -11.84 10.17
CA CYS A 126 -10.61 -12.24 11.58
C CYS A 126 -12.02 -12.22 12.19
N ILE A 127 -12.83 -11.21 11.87
CA ILE A 127 -14.18 -11.05 12.43
C ILE A 127 -15.14 -12.10 11.86
N HIS A 128 -15.00 -12.42 10.58
CA HIS A 128 -15.90 -13.32 9.86
C HIS A 128 -15.36 -14.77 9.73
N GLU A 129 -14.22 -15.07 10.36
CA GLU A 129 -13.57 -16.39 10.34
C GLU A 129 -13.36 -16.93 8.92
N GLU A 130 -12.90 -16.06 8.02
CA GLU A 130 -12.66 -16.39 6.61
C GLU A 130 -11.27 -17.04 6.42
N SER A 131 -11.09 -17.77 5.32
CA SER A 131 -9.96 -18.69 5.15
C SER A 131 -8.69 -18.06 4.56
N LEU A 132 -8.72 -16.80 4.11
CA LEU A 132 -7.63 -16.17 3.36
C LEU A 132 -6.80 -15.19 4.19
N LYS A 133 -6.95 -15.25 5.52
CA LYS A 133 -6.26 -14.37 6.45
C LYS A 133 -4.74 -14.41 6.27
N GLU A 134 -4.16 -15.59 6.12
CA GLU A 134 -2.71 -15.76 6.03
C GLU A 134 -2.16 -15.11 4.76
N GLU A 135 -2.86 -15.28 3.64
CA GLU A 135 -2.49 -14.70 2.36
C GLU A 135 -2.63 -13.17 2.36
N PHE A 136 -3.67 -12.62 3.01
CA PHE A 136 -3.80 -11.16 3.16
C PHE A 136 -2.74 -10.57 4.10
N GLN A 137 -2.37 -11.29 5.17
CA GLN A 137 -1.23 -10.90 6.01
C GLN A 137 0.09 -10.93 5.23
N GLU A 138 0.25 -11.88 4.31
CA GLU A 138 1.41 -11.94 3.42
C GLU A 138 1.44 -10.74 2.44
N ILE A 139 0.28 -10.31 1.91
CA ILE A 139 0.18 -9.06 1.14
C ILE A 139 0.58 -7.86 1.99
N GLU A 140 0.05 -7.70 3.21
CA GLU A 140 0.44 -6.59 4.10
C GLU A 140 1.95 -6.57 4.36
N ASN A 141 2.55 -7.76 4.52
CA ASN A 141 3.99 -7.90 4.69
C ASN A 141 4.77 -7.43 3.45
N HIS A 142 4.35 -7.83 2.24
CA HIS A 142 4.98 -7.38 1.01
C HIS A 142 4.81 -5.87 0.79
N LEU A 143 3.62 -5.34 1.06
CA LEU A 143 3.34 -3.91 1.02
C LEU A 143 4.25 -3.14 1.99
N ARG A 144 4.35 -3.59 3.24
CA ARG A 144 5.23 -2.98 4.26
C ARG A 144 6.69 -3.02 3.83
N GLN A 145 7.15 -4.12 3.25
CA GLN A 145 8.52 -4.21 2.73
C GLN A 145 8.76 -3.21 1.59
N LEU A 146 7.82 -3.08 0.65
CA LEU A 146 7.92 -2.12 -0.45
C LEU A 146 7.90 -0.67 0.06
N LEU A 147 6.98 -0.33 0.96
CA LEU A 147 6.93 0.95 1.65
C LEU A 147 8.27 1.24 2.37
N CYS A 148 8.89 0.22 2.96
CA CYS A 148 10.17 0.38 3.63
C CYS A 148 11.32 0.66 2.64
N GLU A 149 11.43 -0.04 1.52
CA GLU A 149 12.46 0.27 0.51
C GLU A 149 12.29 1.69 -0.06
N LEU A 150 11.04 2.14 -0.25
CA LEU A 150 10.76 3.52 -0.67
C LEU A 150 11.14 4.54 0.41
N GLN A 151 10.84 4.26 1.68
CA GLN A 151 11.22 5.12 2.80
C GLN A 151 12.74 5.22 2.97
N LEU A 152 13.46 4.10 2.83
CA LEU A 152 14.91 4.08 2.80
C LEU A 152 15.44 4.90 1.63
N GLY A 153 14.84 4.76 0.44
CA GLY A 153 15.22 5.57 -0.72
C GLY A 153 15.03 7.06 -0.47
N MET A 154 13.87 7.47 0.06
CA MET A 154 13.64 8.86 0.46
C MET A 154 14.69 9.34 1.48
N TRP A 155 15.03 8.50 2.45
CA TRP A 155 16.01 8.80 3.48
C TRP A 155 17.43 8.97 2.91
N PHE A 156 17.88 8.11 2.01
CA PHE A 156 19.19 8.24 1.36
C PHE A 156 19.28 9.43 0.39
N ARG A 157 18.15 9.79 -0.23
CA ARG A 157 18.06 10.85 -1.24
C ARG A 157 17.62 12.20 -0.68
N GLU A 158 17.49 12.31 0.65
CA GLU A 158 17.04 13.51 1.36
C GLU A 158 15.68 14.04 0.85
N VAL A 159 14.81 13.12 0.44
CA VAL A 159 13.45 13.42 -0.02
C VAL A 159 12.50 13.34 1.17
N ALA A 160 11.75 14.41 1.44
CA ALA A 160 10.72 14.39 2.46
C ALA A 160 9.46 13.66 1.96
N PRO A 161 8.80 12.84 2.80
CA PRO A 161 7.51 12.26 2.45
C PRO A 161 6.43 13.34 2.31
N GLU A 162 5.39 13.05 1.51
CA GLU A 162 4.16 13.82 1.55
C GLU A 162 3.35 13.51 2.83
N ASP A 163 2.25 14.25 3.03
CA ASP A 163 1.33 14.01 4.15
C ASP A 163 0.91 12.54 4.19
N HIS A 164 1.01 11.97 5.39
CA HIS A 164 0.70 10.58 5.63
C HIS A 164 -0.80 10.31 5.53
N ILE A 165 -1.14 9.16 4.93
CA ILE A 165 -2.52 8.71 4.85
C ILE A 165 -2.89 8.01 6.16
N GLY A 166 -3.84 8.59 6.89
CA GLY A 166 -4.41 8.00 8.08
C GLY A 166 -5.55 7.03 7.77
N GLN A 167 -6.03 6.34 8.81
CA GLN A 167 -7.13 5.38 8.69
C GLN A 167 -8.43 6.06 8.24
N GLU A 168 -8.63 7.33 8.58
CA GLU A 168 -9.82 8.11 8.26
C GLU A 168 -10.10 8.27 6.76
N ILE A 169 -9.13 7.98 5.88
CA ILE A 169 -9.35 8.03 4.43
C ILE A 169 -10.42 7.06 3.95
N MET A 170 -10.56 5.92 4.64
CA MET A 170 -11.56 4.90 4.32
C MET A 170 -12.80 5.13 5.19
N ALA A 171 -13.86 5.64 4.55
CA ALA A 171 -15.12 5.93 5.23
C ALA A 171 -15.79 4.67 5.81
N GLN A 172 -16.62 4.87 6.83
CA GLN A 172 -17.23 3.78 7.60
C GLN A 172 -18.06 2.81 6.74
N GLU A 173 -18.70 3.30 5.68
CA GLU A 173 -19.48 2.49 4.73
C GLU A 173 -18.65 1.44 3.97
N TYR A 174 -17.34 1.66 3.84
CA TYR A 174 -16.42 0.68 3.27
C TYR A 174 -15.87 -0.30 4.33
N ARG A 175 -15.95 0.07 5.62
CA ARG A 175 -15.47 -0.73 6.76
C ARG A 175 -16.56 -1.67 7.29
N ASP A 176 -17.77 -1.14 7.48
CA ASP A 176 -18.90 -1.86 8.07
C ASP A 176 -19.77 -2.54 7.01
N ILE A 177 -19.17 -3.46 6.26
CA ILE A 177 -19.90 -4.24 5.24
C ILE A 177 -20.26 -5.61 5.82
N SER A 178 -21.53 -5.77 6.23
CA SER A 178 -22.01 -7.05 6.76
C SER A 178 -22.16 -8.14 5.69
N ASP A 179 -22.49 -7.75 4.46
CA ASP A 179 -22.70 -8.66 3.34
C ASP A 179 -21.37 -9.19 2.77
N ARG A 180 -21.22 -10.51 2.75
CA ARG A 180 -19.98 -11.16 2.29
C ARG A 180 -19.68 -10.84 0.82
N SER A 181 -20.68 -10.87 -0.05
CA SER A 181 -20.47 -10.60 -1.48
C SER A 181 -19.97 -9.18 -1.74
N ARG A 182 -20.50 -8.20 -1.01
CA ARG A 182 -20.01 -6.81 -1.06
C ARG A 182 -18.59 -6.66 -0.53
N ARG A 183 -18.20 -7.39 0.53
CA ARG A 183 -16.80 -7.42 1.01
C ARG A 183 -15.88 -8.01 -0.06
N LEU A 184 -16.26 -9.15 -0.63
CA LEU A 184 -15.47 -9.80 -1.69
C LEU A 184 -15.26 -8.87 -2.90
N ILE A 185 -16.30 -8.12 -3.32
CA ILE A 185 -16.16 -7.12 -4.38
C ILE A 185 -15.15 -6.04 -3.99
N ARG A 186 -15.26 -5.46 -2.78
CA ARG A 186 -14.30 -4.45 -2.29
C ARG A 186 -12.87 -5.00 -2.28
N ASP A 187 -12.69 -6.22 -1.79
CA ASP A 187 -11.38 -6.84 -1.61
C ASP A 187 -10.74 -7.19 -2.95
N TYR A 188 -11.57 -7.66 -3.89
CA TYR A 188 -11.17 -7.85 -5.29
C TYR A 188 -10.72 -6.53 -5.93
N LEU A 189 -11.48 -5.45 -5.76
CA LEU A 189 -11.12 -4.14 -6.31
C LEU A 189 -9.80 -3.61 -5.70
N LEU A 190 -9.59 -3.80 -4.40
CA LEU A 190 -8.31 -3.49 -3.73
C LEU A 190 -7.15 -4.26 -4.34
N LEU A 191 -7.28 -5.59 -4.51
CA LEU A 191 -6.24 -6.43 -5.12
C LEU A 191 -5.95 -6.01 -6.57
N ARG A 192 -6.99 -5.75 -7.35
CA ARG A 192 -6.89 -5.32 -8.76
C ARG A 192 -6.12 -4.02 -8.88
N ASP A 193 -6.54 -3.00 -8.13
CA ASP A 193 -5.96 -1.66 -8.22
C ASP A 193 -4.56 -1.63 -7.59
N PHE A 194 -4.32 -2.44 -6.55
CA PHE A 194 -3.00 -2.60 -5.95
C PHE A 194 -2.01 -3.22 -6.93
N ALA A 195 -2.39 -4.31 -7.60
CA ALA A 195 -1.56 -4.99 -8.60
C ALA A 195 -1.17 -4.04 -9.76
N GLN A 196 -2.09 -3.17 -10.18
CA GLN A 196 -1.83 -2.14 -11.19
C GLN A 196 -0.86 -1.08 -10.66
N LEU A 197 -1.08 -0.55 -9.44
CA LEU A 197 -0.23 0.46 -8.84
C LEU A 197 1.21 -0.05 -8.71
N VAL A 198 1.42 -1.27 -8.20
CA VAL A 198 2.78 -1.81 -8.03
C VAL A 198 3.46 -2.08 -9.37
N GLU A 199 2.72 -2.36 -10.45
CA GLU A 199 3.29 -2.44 -11.80
C GLU A 199 3.78 -1.07 -12.30
N HIS A 200 3.04 0.01 -12.01
CA HIS A 200 3.48 1.37 -12.33
C HIS A 200 4.72 1.77 -11.54
N ILE A 201 4.75 1.46 -10.24
CA ILE A 201 5.93 1.67 -9.39
C ILE A 201 7.13 0.90 -9.94
N LYS A 202 6.94 -0.39 -10.24
CA LYS A 202 7.98 -1.24 -10.84
C LYS A 202 8.52 -0.62 -12.13
N SER A 203 7.64 -0.29 -13.07
CA SER A 203 8.00 0.28 -14.38
C SER A 203 8.75 1.60 -14.25
N LEU A 204 8.34 2.46 -13.31
CA LEU A 204 9.02 3.71 -12.99
C LEU A 204 10.47 3.48 -12.54
N PHE A 205 10.69 2.61 -11.55
CA PHE A 205 12.03 2.39 -11.03
C PHE A 205 12.93 1.58 -11.99
N GLU A 206 12.35 0.72 -12.84
CA GLU A 206 13.08 0.11 -13.95
C GLU A 206 13.56 1.15 -14.97
N ARG A 207 12.70 2.11 -15.33
CA ARG A 207 13.06 3.23 -16.22
C ARG A 207 14.17 4.09 -15.62
N LEU A 208 14.03 4.50 -14.36
CA LEU A 208 15.05 5.29 -13.67
C LEU A 208 16.38 4.53 -13.59
N ASN A 209 16.35 3.22 -13.31
CA ASN A 209 17.55 2.39 -13.26
C ASN A 209 18.27 2.27 -14.61
N ALA A 210 17.54 2.32 -15.72
CA ALA A 210 18.13 2.31 -17.06
C ALA A 210 18.88 3.61 -17.42
N THR A 211 18.72 4.67 -16.63
CA THR A 211 19.34 5.99 -16.86
C THR A 211 20.54 6.29 -15.97
N VAL A 212 20.86 5.40 -15.02
CA VAL A 212 21.95 5.57 -14.04
C VAL A 212 23.15 4.68 -14.37
#